data_AF-A0A7W0YSV9-F1
#
_entry.id   AF-A0A7W0YSV9-F1
#
_cell.length_a   1.000
_cell.length_b   1.000
_cell.length_c   1.000
_cell.angle_alpha   90.00
_cell.angle_beta   90.00
_cell.angle_gamma   90.00
#
_symmetry.space_group_name_H-M   'P 1'
#
loop_
_entity.id
_entity.type
_entity.pdbx_description
1 polymer ?
#
loop_
_entity_poly.entity_id
_entity_poly.type
_entity_poly.pdbx_seq_one_letter_code
_entity_poly.pdbx_strand_id
1 'polypeptide(L)'
;MNPSRISTTMLGTATFLIAIAGCQTGSSDDAATADTLASNTSAEAPAAVQPAGDAMASGGMLDPGAASRDQLLALPGMNAAAADALITARPFENMVAVDGVLAKHMSQPERAAVYARLWKPIDLNTAKAEEILLIPGVGEKMKHEFEEYRPYRAMEQFRREMGKYVDKAEVARLERYVMIR
;
A
#
# COMPACT_ATOMS: atom_id res chain seq x y z
N MET A 1 -39.48 21.38 29.94
CA MET A 1 -40.62 21.67 29.04
C MET A 1 -40.00 21.98 27.67
N ASN A 2 -40.20 21.24 26.57
CA ASN A 2 -41.44 20.88 25.83
C ASN A 2 -41.86 22.01 24.84
N PRO A 3 -42.31 21.75 23.58
CA PRO A 3 -41.96 20.67 22.62
C PRO A 3 -41.85 21.11 21.12
N SER A 4 -41.44 20.19 20.22
CA SER A 4 -41.83 19.98 18.77
C SER A 4 -40.76 19.12 18.06
N ARG A 5 -40.94 18.07 17.22
CA ARG A 5 -42.01 17.56 16.31
C ARG A 5 -42.31 18.50 15.12
N ILE A 6 -41.92 18.22 13.87
CA ILE A 6 -42.49 17.36 12.78
C ILE A 6 -41.47 17.45 11.58
N SER A 7 -41.29 16.60 10.55
CA SER A 7 -42.03 15.55 9.80
C SER A 7 -41.06 14.39 9.41
N THR A 8 -41.47 13.13 9.13
CA THR A 8 -42.15 12.51 7.95
C THR A 8 -41.28 12.22 6.71
N THR A 9 -40.86 10.95 6.62
CA THR A 9 -40.73 10.03 5.48
C THR A 9 -40.92 10.52 4.03
N MET A 10 -40.03 10.08 3.13
CA MET A 10 -40.46 9.61 1.80
C MET A 10 -39.69 8.34 1.38
N LEU A 11 -40.39 7.41 0.72
CA LEU A 11 -39.88 6.10 0.28
C LEU A 11 -39.88 6.06 -1.25
N GLY A 12 -38.80 5.57 -1.87
CA GLY A 12 -38.61 5.59 -3.33
C GLY A 12 -37.95 4.34 -3.89
N THR A 13 -38.70 3.25 -3.99
CA THR A 13 -38.26 2.01 -4.67
C THR A 13 -38.61 2.06 -6.15
N ALA A 14 -37.61 1.89 -7.03
CA ALA A 14 -37.80 1.74 -8.46
C ALA A 14 -37.08 0.49 -8.98
N THR A 15 -37.82 -0.62 -9.09
CA THR A 15 -37.34 -1.84 -9.74
C THR A 15 -37.45 -1.69 -11.25
N PHE A 16 -36.38 -1.98 -12.00
CA PHE A 16 -36.43 -2.06 -13.45
C PHE A 16 -35.96 -3.45 -13.92
N LEU A 17 -36.86 -4.17 -14.58
CA LEU A 17 -36.63 -5.51 -15.13
C LEU A 17 -37.02 -5.47 -16.61
N ILE A 18 -36.02 -5.56 -17.50
CA ILE A 18 -36.22 -5.90 -18.91
C ILE A 18 -35.19 -6.97 -19.27
N ALA A 19 -35.67 -8.06 -19.85
CA ALA A 19 -34.86 -9.09 -20.48
C ALA A 19 -35.37 -9.29 -21.91
N ILE A 20 -34.47 -9.53 -22.85
CA ILE A 20 -34.80 -10.03 -24.18
C ILE A 20 -33.71 -11.01 -24.63
N ALA A 21 -34.11 -12.10 -25.26
CA ALA A 21 -33.22 -13.17 -25.71
C ALA A 21 -32.71 -12.95 -27.13
N GLY A 22 -31.60 -13.60 -27.48
CA GLY A 22 -30.93 -13.42 -28.77
C GLY A 22 -29.97 -14.54 -29.14
N CYS A 23 -30.41 -15.80 -29.08
CA CYS A 23 -29.67 -16.90 -29.71
C CYS A 23 -30.06 -17.00 -31.19
N GLN A 24 -29.09 -16.85 -32.09
CA GLN A 24 -29.29 -17.10 -33.52
C GLN A 24 -28.23 -18.07 -34.04
N THR A 25 -28.62 -19.33 -34.19
CA THR A 25 -27.82 -20.39 -34.81
C THR A 25 -27.88 -20.28 -36.32
N GLY A 26 -26.73 -20.10 -36.96
CA GLY A 26 -26.52 -20.37 -38.38
C GLY A 26 -25.63 -21.59 -38.55
N SER A 27 -25.90 -22.43 -39.55
CA SER A 27 -25.07 -23.60 -39.88
C SER A 27 -25.08 -23.80 -41.38
N SER A 28 -24.05 -24.51 -41.84
CA SER A 28 -23.80 -24.94 -43.21
C SER A 28 -23.45 -23.85 -44.23
N ASP A 29 -22.61 -24.14 -45.22
CA ASP A 29 -21.49 -25.10 -45.32
C ASP A 29 -20.76 -24.75 -46.63
N ASP A 30 -19.43 -24.74 -46.65
CA ASP A 30 -18.70 -25.06 -47.89
C ASP A 30 -17.25 -25.45 -47.60
N ALA A 31 -16.70 -26.36 -48.40
CA ALA A 31 -15.43 -27.03 -48.11
C ALA A 31 -14.35 -26.77 -49.16
N ALA A 32 -13.17 -26.32 -48.71
CA ALA A 32 -11.96 -26.26 -49.52
C ALA A 32 -10.77 -26.80 -48.72
N THR A 33 -10.36 -28.04 -49.02
CA THR A 33 -9.22 -28.69 -48.38
C THR A 33 -7.90 -28.20 -48.97
N ALA A 34 -7.02 -27.65 -48.14
CA ALA A 34 -5.60 -27.46 -48.46
C ALA A 34 -4.75 -27.77 -47.22
N ASP A 35 -4.07 -28.92 -47.24
CA ASP A 35 -3.04 -29.26 -46.25
C ASP A 35 -1.74 -28.49 -46.55
N THR A 36 -1.12 -27.91 -45.52
CA THR A 36 0.26 -27.40 -45.60
C THR A 36 0.84 -27.37 -44.19
N LEU A 37 2.01 -27.98 -44.02
CA LEU A 37 2.66 -28.16 -42.73
C LEU A 37 3.26 -26.85 -42.17
N ALA A 38 3.13 -26.74 -40.85
CA ALA A 38 4.11 -26.21 -39.91
C ALA A 38 4.96 -24.96 -40.27
N SER A 39 4.72 -23.88 -39.53
CA SER A 39 5.80 -22.99 -39.04
C SER A 39 5.38 -22.37 -37.71
N ASN A 40 5.81 -22.98 -36.59
CA ASN A 40 5.61 -22.41 -35.26
C ASN A 40 6.64 -21.30 -34.99
N THR A 41 6.41 -20.13 -35.59
CA THR A 41 7.10 -18.90 -35.19
C THR A 41 6.30 -18.24 -34.07
N SER A 42 6.75 -18.41 -32.83
CA SER A 42 6.24 -17.65 -31.69
C SER A 42 6.62 -16.18 -31.84
N ALA A 43 5.75 -15.40 -32.48
CA ALA A 43 5.83 -13.95 -32.44
C ALA A 43 5.45 -13.48 -31.04
N GLU A 44 6.44 -13.15 -30.22
CA GLU A 44 6.22 -12.62 -28.87
C GLU A 44 5.55 -11.24 -28.97
N ALA A 45 4.23 -11.23 -28.80
CA ALA A 45 3.47 -9.99 -28.66
C ALA A 45 4.00 -9.26 -27.41
N PRO A 46 4.27 -7.94 -27.49
CA PRO A 46 4.87 -7.21 -26.38
C PRO A 46 3.99 -7.37 -25.14
N ALA A 47 4.60 -7.82 -24.04
CA ALA A 47 3.90 -8.15 -22.82
C ALA A 47 2.97 -7.00 -22.42
N ALA A 48 1.65 -7.30 -22.36
CA ALA A 48 0.67 -6.31 -21.99
C ALA A 48 1.04 -5.71 -20.63
N VAL A 49 1.30 -4.40 -20.60
CA VAL A 49 1.65 -3.68 -19.37
C VAL A 49 0.47 -3.86 -18.43
N GLN A 50 0.65 -4.73 -17.43
CA GLN A 50 -0.38 -4.91 -16.41
C GLN A 50 -0.55 -3.58 -15.68
N PRO A 51 -1.80 -3.13 -15.41
CA PRO A 51 -2.01 -1.93 -14.64
C PRO A 51 -1.31 -2.09 -13.28
N ALA A 52 -0.69 -1.01 -12.79
CA ALA A 52 0.10 -1.03 -11.56
C ALA A 52 -0.81 -1.18 -10.32
N GLY A 53 -1.30 -2.41 -10.10
CA GLY A 53 -2.20 -2.76 -9.03
C GLY A 53 -1.51 -2.80 -7.68
N ASP A 54 -1.88 -1.85 -6.82
CA ASP A 54 -1.86 -1.96 -5.35
C ASP A 54 -0.68 -2.73 -4.74
N ALA A 55 0.53 -2.24 -5.00
CA ALA A 55 1.76 -2.62 -4.31
C ALA A 55 1.77 -2.10 -2.86
N MET A 56 0.87 -2.66 -2.04
CA MET A 56 0.80 -2.49 -0.61
C MET A 56 1.95 -3.27 0.05
N ALA A 57 2.83 -2.57 0.74
CA ALA A 57 3.79 -3.16 1.67
C ALA A 57 3.08 -3.90 2.82
N SER A 58 3.83 -4.79 3.47
CA SER A 58 3.39 -5.51 4.67
C SER A 58 2.76 -4.58 5.69
N GLY A 59 1.61 -4.97 6.25
CA GLY A 59 0.84 -4.12 7.17
C GLY A 59 -0.12 -3.13 6.50
N GLY A 60 -0.27 -3.15 5.17
CA GLY A 60 -1.28 -2.34 4.47
C GLY A 60 -0.92 -0.85 4.36
N MET A 61 0.38 -0.57 4.21
CA MET A 61 0.91 0.73 3.83
C MET A 61 1.36 0.66 2.37
N LEU A 62 1.47 1.78 1.67
CA LEU A 62 2.08 1.84 0.34
C LEU A 62 3.59 1.59 0.43
N ASP A 63 4.16 0.83 -0.52
CA ASP A 63 5.62 0.71 -0.66
C ASP A 63 6.20 1.95 -1.40
N PRO A 64 7.13 2.72 -0.80
CA PRO A 64 7.76 3.87 -1.46
C PRO A 64 8.51 3.51 -2.74
N GLY A 65 8.95 2.26 -2.91
CA GLY A 65 9.59 1.74 -4.11
C GLY A 65 8.63 1.36 -5.24
N ALA A 66 7.34 1.14 -4.97
CA ALA A 66 6.40 0.58 -5.95
C ALA A 66 5.08 1.36 -6.14
N ALA A 67 4.67 2.20 -5.18
CA ALA A 67 3.42 2.96 -5.27
C ALA A 67 3.33 3.82 -6.54
N SER A 68 2.14 3.91 -7.14
CA SER A 68 1.88 4.77 -8.29
C SER A 68 1.88 6.25 -7.91
N ARG A 69 1.99 7.14 -8.91
CA ARG A 69 1.94 8.59 -8.69
C ARG A 69 0.64 9.03 -8.02
N ASP A 70 -0.47 8.45 -8.43
CA ASP A 70 -1.79 8.82 -7.91
C ASP A 70 -2.02 8.25 -6.51
N GLN A 71 -1.50 7.05 -6.21
CA GLN A 71 -1.46 6.49 -4.85
C GLN A 71 -0.62 7.38 -3.91
N LEU A 72 0.52 7.91 -4.37
CA LEU A 72 1.31 8.88 -3.61
C LEU A 72 0.54 10.18 -3.38
N LEU A 73 -0.09 10.75 -4.41
CA LEU A 73 -0.84 12.00 -4.31
C LEU A 73 -2.12 11.90 -3.47
N ALA A 74 -2.66 10.70 -3.27
CA ALA A 74 -3.75 10.44 -2.33
C ALA A 74 -3.33 10.48 -0.85
N LEU A 75 -2.03 10.58 -0.54
CA LEU A 75 -1.53 10.65 0.84
C LEU A 75 -1.68 12.05 1.44
N PRO A 76 -2.31 12.20 2.63
CA PRO A 76 -2.36 13.47 3.33
C PRO A 76 -0.95 14.02 3.61
N GLY A 77 -0.69 15.25 3.14
CA GLY A 77 0.61 15.91 3.23
C GLY A 77 1.52 15.74 2.01
N MET A 78 1.18 14.88 1.05
CA MET A 78 1.94 14.75 -0.21
C MET A 78 1.68 15.93 -1.15
N ASN A 79 2.70 16.28 -1.94
CA ASN A 79 2.60 17.26 -3.03
C ASN A 79 3.24 16.70 -4.32
N ALA A 80 2.95 17.33 -5.46
CA ALA A 80 3.41 16.87 -6.77
C ALA A 80 4.94 16.71 -6.86
N ALA A 81 5.69 17.74 -6.47
CA ALA A 81 7.15 17.71 -6.54
C ALA A 81 7.75 16.60 -5.67
N ALA A 82 7.19 16.35 -4.48
CA ALA A 82 7.61 15.27 -3.59
C ALA A 82 7.29 13.87 -4.16
N ALA A 83 6.10 13.69 -4.77
CA ALA A 83 5.71 12.43 -5.40
C ALA A 83 6.58 12.12 -6.64
N ASP A 84 6.84 13.13 -7.48
CA ASP A 84 7.72 13.01 -8.64
C ASP A 84 9.16 12.71 -8.23
N ALA A 85 9.70 13.40 -7.22
CA ALA A 85 11.03 13.13 -6.66
C ALA A 85 11.14 11.71 -6.08
N LEU A 86 10.11 11.21 -5.39
CA LEU A 86 10.07 9.82 -4.90
C LEU A 86 10.12 8.81 -6.04
N ILE A 87 9.38 9.03 -7.14
CA ILE A 87 9.39 8.11 -8.29
C ILE A 87 10.76 8.14 -8.99
N THR A 88 11.34 9.33 -9.18
CA THR A 88 12.66 9.50 -9.83
C THR A 88 13.81 8.87 -9.01
N ALA A 89 13.72 8.84 -7.69
CA ALA A 89 14.78 8.35 -6.81
C ALA A 89 14.74 6.83 -6.52
N ARG A 90 13.91 6.06 -7.23
CA ARG A 90 13.81 4.60 -7.06
C ARG A 90 15.02 3.86 -7.66
N PRO A 91 15.42 2.70 -7.10
CA PRO A 91 14.84 2.01 -5.94
C PRO A 91 15.40 2.51 -4.60
N PHE A 92 14.58 2.42 -3.54
CA PHE A 92 15.01 2.76 -2.17
C PHE A 92 15.56 1.54 -1.42
N GLU A 93 16.73 1.68 -0.81
CA GLU A 93 17.30 0.65 0.08
C GLU A 93 16.54 0.55 1.40
N ASN A 94 16.29 1.68 2.06
CA ASN A 94 15.81 1.79 3.44
C ASN A 94 14.95 3.08 3.60
N MET A 95 14.36 3.32 4.78
CA MET A 95 13.53 4.52 5.00
C MET A 95 14.36 5.81 5.14
N VAL A 96 15.64 5.75 5.48
CA VAL A 96 16.53 6.92 5.50
C VAL A 96 16.71 7.51 4.10
N ALA A 97 16.81 6.66 3.07
CA ALA A 97 16.85 7.08 1.67
C ALA A 97 15.54 7.77 1.23
N VAL A 98 14.39 7.32 1.74
CA VAL A 98 13.08 7.95 1.50
C VAL A 98 12.99 9.32 2.19
N ASP A 99 13.45 9.44 3.44
CA ASP A 99 13.47 10.71 4.17
C ASP A 99 14.42 11.73 3.50
N GLY A 100 15.59 11.29 3.06
CA GLY A 100 16.55 12.12 2.32
C GLY A 100 16.04 12.64 0.97
N VAL A 101 14.95 12.10 0.43
CA VAL A 101 14.21 12.68 -0.69
C VAL A 101 13.14 13.64 -0.18
N LEU A 102 12.22 13.19 0.66
CA LEU A 102 11.08 13.99 1.10
C LEU A 102 11.47 15.24 1.91
N ALA A 103 12.58 15.20 2.65
CA ALA A 103 13.09 16.34 3.44
C ALA A 103 13.45 17.57 2.60
N LYS A 104 13.62 17.42 1.27
CA LYS A 104 13.85 18.51 0.32
C LYS A 104 12.56 19.20 -0.12
N HIS A 105 11.39 18.62 0.18
CA HIS A 105 10.09 19.03 -0.35
C HIS A 105 8.99 19.21 0.72
N MET A 106 9.24 18.83 1.98
CA MET A 106 8.28 18.94 3.09
C MET A 106 8.96 18.83 4.47
N SER A 107 8.35 19.48 5.47
CA SER A 107 8.81 19.52 6.86
C SER A 107 8.65 18.17 7.58
N GLN A 108 9.34 17.98 8.71
CA GLN A 108 9.29 16.72 9.47
C GLN A 108 7.87 16.32 9.92
N PRO A 109 6.98 17.24 10.38
CA PRO A 109 5.59 16.89 10.69
C PRO A 109 4.79 16.41 9.46
N GLU A 110 5.02 16.98 8.28
CA GLU A 110 4.37 16.55 7.03
C GLU A 110 4.87 15.15 6.62
N ARG A 111 6.19 14.89 6.73
CA ARG A 111 6.76 13.55 6.50
C ARG A 111 6.18 12.51 7.45
N ALA A 112 6.01 12.83 8.72
CA ALA A 112 5.37 11.91 9.68
C ALA A 112 3.92 11.55 9.32
N ALA A 113 3.17 12.48 8.69
CA ALA A 113 1.81 12.21 8.19
C ALA A 113 1.82 11.29 6.95
N VAL A 114 2.83 11.42 6.09
CA VAL A 114 3.09 10.53 4.94
C VAL A 114 3.50 9.13 5.43
N TYR A 115 4.46 9.03 6.35
CA TYR A 115 4.96 7.75 6.89
C TYR A 115 3.91 6.93 7.65
N ALA A 116 2.83 7.55 8.13
CA ALA A 116 1.68 6.83 8.68
C ALA A 116 0.95 5.93 7.64
N ARG A 117 1.28 6.05 6.35
CA ARG A 117 0.66 5.33 5.22
C ARG A 117 1.64 4.88 4.11
N LEU A 118 2.86 5.41 4.05
CA LEU A 118 3.88 5.10 3.04
C LEU A 118 5.17 4.67 3.74
N TRP A 119 5.51 3.39 3.67
CA TRP A 119 6.60 2.84 4.49
C TRP A 119 7.19 1.56 3.89
N LYS A 120 8.52 1.43 3.99
CA LYS A 120 9.24 0.19 3.75
C LYS A 120 9.61 -0.41 5.11
N PRO A 121 9.05 -1.57 5.52
CA PRO A 121 9.27 -2.10 6.86
C PRO A 121 10.76 -2.35 7.15
N ILE A 122 11.17 -2.08 8.38
CA ILE A 122 12.57 -2.15 8.83
C ILE A 122 12.82 -3.47 9.57
N ASP A 123 13.99 -4.09 9.40
CA ASP A 123 14.33 -5.29 10.16
C ASP A 123 14.75 -4.90 11.59
N LEU A 124 14.00 -5.38 12.58
CA LEU A 124 14.26 -5.15 14.01
C LEU A 124 15.68 -5.57 14.42
N ASN A 125 16.28 -6.57 13.78
CA ASN A 125 17.59 -7.09 14.14
C ASN A 125 18.75 -6.21 13.65
N THR A 126 18.58 -5.41 12.59
CA THR A 126 19.69 -4.68 11.94
C THR A 126 19.48 -3.17 11.73
N ALA A 127 18.24 -2.67 11.81
CA ALA A 127 17.89 -1.26 11.59
C ALA A 127 18.66 -0.28 12.51
N LYS A 128 18.92 0.93 12.02
CA LYS A 128 19.70 1.94 12.75
C LYS A 128 18.82 2.85 13.60
N ALA A 129 19.40 3.43 14.65
CA ALA A 129 18.76 4.39 15.55
C ALA A 129 18.01 5.49 14.79
N GLU A 130 18.66 6.09 13.79
CA GLU A 130 18.10 7.11 12.89
C GLU A 130 16.86 6.64 12.11
N GLU A 131 16.84 5.38 11.66
CA GLU A 131 15.74 4.82 10.88
C GLU A 131 14.55 4.46 11.77
N ILE A 132 14.81 3.93 12.98
CA ILE A 132 13.77 3.65 13.98
C ILE A 132 13.07 4.96 14.41
N LEU A 133 13.80 6.08 14.50
CA LEU A 133 13.27 7.41 14.79
C LEU A 133 12.45 8.03 13.64
N LEU A 134 12.43 7.46 12.44
CA LEU A 134 11.52 7.87 11.37
C LEU A 134 10.10 7.31 11.55
N ILE A 135 9.91 6.28 12.40
CA ILE A 135 8.58 5.73 12.69
C ILE A 135 7.76 6.80 13.42
N PRO A 136 6.61 7.25 12.88
CA PRO A 136 5.79 8.28 13.52
C PRO A 136 5.46 7.91 14.98
N GLY A 137 5.69 8.83 15.91
CA GLY A 137 5.45 8.62 17.35
C GLY A 137 6.54 7.86 18.11
N VAL A 138 7.55 7.28 17.44
CA VAL A 138 8.71 6.69 18.12
C VAL A 138 9.72 7.79 18.47
N GLY A 139 9.98 7.95 19.77
CA GLY A 139 11.06 8.79 20.29
C GLY A 139 12.16 7.96 20.95
N GLU A 140 13.22 8.64 21.42
CA GLU A 140 14.44 8.03 21.98
C GLU A 140 14.21 6.87 22.94
N LYS A 141 13.22 6.96 23.84
CA LYS A 141 12.89 5.86 24.76
C LYS A 141 12.46 4.60 23.98
N MET A 142 11.41 4.70 23.16
CA MET A 142 10.88 3.55 22.42
C MET A 142 11.92 2.98 21.43
N LYS A 143 12.73 3.87 20.84
CA LYS A 143 13.89 3.49 20.03
C LYS A 143 14.90 2.66 20.83
N HIS A 144 15.21 3.05 22.06
CA HIS A 144 16.07 2.25 22.95
C HIS A 144 15.44 0.90 23.31
N GLU A 145 14.14 0.81 23.60
CA GLU A 145 13.47 -0.49 23.81
C GLU A 145 13.57 -1.39 22.55
N PHE A 146 13.44 -0.81 21.35
CA PHE A 146 13.64 -1.54 20.09
C PHE A 146 15.06 -2.10 19.94
N GLU A 147 16.07 -1.41 20.49
CA GLU A 147 17.48 -1.82 20.43
C GLU A 147 17.86 -2.83 21.52
N GLU A 148 17.30 -2.68 22.73
CA GLU A 148 17.63 -3.48 23.93
C GLU A 148 17.18 -4.95 23.80
N TYR A 149 15.98 -5.22 23.29
CA TYR A 149 15.46 -6.60 23.16
C TYR A 149 15.97 -7.38 21.93
N ARG A 150 17.06 -6.91 21.30
CA ARG A 150 17.72 -7.59 20.18
C ARG A 150 18.52 -8.81 20.66
N PRO A 151 18.56 -9.91 19.90
CA PRO A 151 17.82 -10.17 18.66
C PRO A 151 16.37 -10.61 18.92
N TYR A 152 15.46 -10.15 18.07
CA TYR A 152 14.11 -10.66 17.98
C TYR A 152 14.09 -11.98 17.21
N ARG A 153 13.37 -12.97 17.75
CA ARG A 153 13.24 -14.31 17.12
C ARG A 153 11.87 -14.55 16.48
N ALA A 154 10.84 -13.86 16.93
CA ALA A 154 9.48 -13.95 16.40
C ALA A 154 8.67 -12.68 16.77
N MET A 155 7.58 -12.38 16.06
CA MET A 155 6.79 -11.17 16.31
C MET A 155 6.05 -11.22 17.67
N GLU A 156 5.84 -12.41 18.22
CA GLU A 156 5.33 -12.64 19.58
C GLU A 156 6.29 -12.12 20.66
N GLN A 157 7.61 -12.10 20.40
CA GLN A 157 8.58 -11.41 21.26
C GLN A 157 8.35 -9.90 21.18
N PHE A 158 8.34 -9.32 19.98
CA PHE A 158 8.10 -7.88 19.79
C PHE A 158 6.81 -7.42 20.48
N ARG A 159 5.68 -8.12 20.23
CA ARG A 159 4.38 -7.82 20.85
C ARG A 159 4.41 -7.89 22.39
N ARG A 160 5.14 -8.86 22.96
CA ARG A 160 5.27 -9.04 24.41
C ARG A 160 6.15 -7.97 25.05
N GLU A 161 7.32 -7.69 24.46
CA GLU A 161 8.27 -6.74 25.05
C GLU A 161 7.77 -5.29 24.91
N MET A 162 7.25 -4.89 23.75
CA MET A 162 6.71 -3.55 23.56
C MET A 162 5.42 -3.33 24.36
N GLY A 163 4.61 -4.37 24.55
CA GLY A 163 3.40 -4.36 25.38
C GLY A 163 3.63 -4.12 26.88
N LYS A 164 4.89 -3.99 27.33
CA LYS A 164 5.25 -3.50 28.67
C LYS A 164 5.15 -1.97 28.80
N TYR A 165 5.26 -1.24 27.68
CA TYR A 165 5.46 0.22 27.67
C TYR A 165 4.32 0.98 26.97
N VAL A 166 3.61 0.32 26.06
CA VAL A 166 2.51 0.88 25.28
C VAL A 166 1.35 -0.11 25.18
N ASP A 167 0.15 0.39 24.88
CA ASP A 167 -1.05 -0.45 24.82
C ASP A 167 -1.11 -1.34 23.56
N LYS A 168 -2.09 -2.24 23.52
CA LYS A 168 -2.26 -3.22 22.43
C LYS A 168 -2.52 -2.61 21.06
N ALA A 169 -3.18 -1.45 20.98
CA ALA A 169 -3.44 -0.76 19.72
C ALA A 169 -2.16 -0.09 19.21
N GLU A 170 -1.34 0.46 20.11
CA GLU A 170 -0.04 1.02 19.76
C GLU A 170 0.98 -0.06 19.38
N VAL A 171 1.03 -1.21 20.07
CA VAL A 171 1.81 -2.39 19.62
C VAL A 171 1.40 -2.80 18.20
N ALA A 172 0.09 -2.94 17.94
CA ALA A 172 -0.43 -3.30 16.61
C ALA A 172 -0.25 -2.18 15.55
N ARG A 173 0.03 -0.94 15.97
CA ARG A 173 0.44 0.15 15.09
C ARG A 173 1.92 0.02 14.74
N LEU A 174 2.80 -0.08 15.73
CA LEU A 174 4.26 -0.19 15.58
C LEU A 174 4.66 -1.44 14.78
N GLU A 175 3.96 -2.56 14.97
CA GLU A 175 4.16 -3.81 14.24
C GLU A 175 4.12 -3.65 12.71
N ARG A 176 3.36 -2.69 12.17
CA ARG A 176 3.27 -2.49 10.71
C ARG A 176 4.55 -1.90 10.11
N TYR A 177 5.38 -1.24 10.91
CA TYR A 177 6.60 -0.55 10.46
C TYR A 177 7.83 -1.46 10.43
N VAL A 178 7.70 -2.70 10.94
CA VAL A 178 8.82 -3.55 11.29
C VAL A 178 8.67 -4.97 10.74
N MET A 179 9.78 -5.69 10.65
CA MET A 179 9.82 -7.13 10.42
C MET A 179 11.00 -7.76 11.17
N ILE A 180 11.14 -9.07 11.07
CA ILE A 180 12.28 -9.83 11.60
C ILE A 180 12.89 -10.61 10.43
N ARG A 181 14.22 -10.58 10.33
CA ARG A 181 15.02 -11.45 9.46
C ARG A 181 16.17 -12.10 10.23
#